data_AF-A0A9W6GYW4-F1
#
_entry.id   AF-A0A9W6GYW4-F1
#
_cell.length_a   1.000
_cell.length_b   1.000
_cell.length_c   1.000
_cell.angle_alpha   90.00
_cell.angle_beta   90.00
_cell.angle_gamma   90.00
#
_symmetry.space_group_name_H-M   'P 1'
#
loop_
_entity.id
_entity.type
_entity.pdbx_description
1 polymer ?
#
loop_
_entity_poly.entity_id
_entity_poly.type
_entity_poly.pdbx_seq_one_letter_code
_entity_poly.pdbx_strand_id
1 'polypeptide(L)' 'MFISLEQAIEIHARALVSRCSERGPLTARRYAAARLDCGDLGGYDVWLAVALVAEQMLAPAIAGAVAERAVVGRFFQNEQ' A
#
# COMPACT_ATOMS: atom_id res chain seq x y z
N MET A 1 20.81 18.85 -2.01
CA MET A 1 19.63 18.43 -1.23
C MET A 1 19.85 16.97 -0.86
N PHE A 2 19.97 16.67 0.43
CA PHE A 2 20.07 15.27 0.90
C PHE A 2 18.65 14.80 1.23
N ILE A 3 18.25 13.69 0.64
CA ILE A 3 16.96 13.05 0.88
C ILE A 3 17.22 11.94 1.89
N SER A 4 16.43 11.88 2.98
CA SER A 4 16.57 10.78 3.94
C SER A 4 16.07 9.46 3.34
N LEU A 5 16.48 8.34 3.93
CA LEU A 5 15.97 7.02 3.52
C LEU A 5 14.44 6.94 3.64
N GLU A 6 13.88 7.48 4.71
CA GLU A 6 12.43 7.55 4.93
C GLU A 6 11.73 8.34 3.82
N GLN A 7 12.26 9.51 3.45
CA GLN A 7 11.72 10.30 2.35
C GLN A 7 11.82 9.57 1.01
N ALA A 8 12.91 8.83 0.76
CA ALA A 8 13.05 8.02 -0.45
C ALA A 8 12.01 6.89 -0.50
N ILE A 9 11.77 6.22 0.64
CA ILE A 9 10.74 5.19 0.79
C ILE A 9 9.36 5.77 0.50
N GLU A 10 9.01 6.92 1.07
CA GLU A 10 7.71 7.57 0.85
C GLU A 10 7.49 7.95 -0.62
N ILE A 11 8.51 8.53 -1.26
CA ILE A 11 8.46 8.90 -2.68
C ILE A 11 8.23 7.64 -3.54
N HIS A 12 8.94 6.54 -3.26
CA HIS A 12 8.78 5.29 -3.98
C HIS A 12 7.42 4.65 -3.76
N ALA A 13 6.94 4.61 -2.52
CA ALA A 13 5.61 4.10 -2.20
C ALA A 13 4.52 4.87 -2.94
N ARG A 14 4.60 6.21 -2.93
CA ARG A 14 3.65 7.07 -3.65
C ARG A 14 3.71 6.83 -5.15
N ALA A 15 4.90 6.78 -5.74
CA ALA A 15 5.06 6.49 -7.16
C ALA A 15 4.48 5.12 -7.55
N LEU A 16 4.66 4.11 -6.70
CA LEU A 16 4.09 2.78 -6.92
C LEU A 16 2.57 2.77 -6.85
N VAL A 17 1.99 3.42 -5.84
CA VAL A 17 0.54 3.55 -5.71
C VAL A 17 -0.04 4.32 -6.89
N SER A 18 0.60 5.41 -7.35
CA SER A 18 0.13 6.16 -8.50
C SER A 18 0.19 5.36 -9.82
N ARG A 19 1.19 4.47 -9.98
CA ARG A 19 1.37 3.69 -11.22
C ARG A 19 0.59 2.38 -11.24
N CYS A 20 0.41 1.75 -10.09
CA CYS A 20 -0.13 0.40 -9.96
C CYS A 20 -1.43 0.35 -9.15
N SER A 21 -1.93 1.49 -8.67
CA SER A 21 -3.12 1.62 -7.83
C SER A 21 -3.05 0.65 -6.63
N GLU A 22 -4.10 -0.13 -6.41
CA GLU A 22 -4.20 -1.12 -5.33
C GLU A 22 -3.13 -2.24 -5.39
N ARG A 23 -2.51 -2.46 -6.57
CA ARG A 23 -1.44 -3.46 -6.73
C ARG A 23 -0.06 -2.92 -6.35
N GLY A 24 0.05 -1.65 -5.99
CA GLY A 24 1.29 -1.03 -5.54
C GLY A 24 1.98 -1.84 -4.43
N PRO A 25 1.32 -2.06 -3.28
CA PRO A 25 1.87 -2.87 -2.19
C PRO A 25 2.35 -4.25 -2.60
N LEU A 26 1.53 -4.99 -3.35
CA LEU A 26 1.86 -6.35 -3.78
C LEU A 26 3.10 -6.36 -4.67
N THR A 27 3.23 -5.38 -5.56
CA THR A 27 4.41 -5.22 -6.41
C THR A 27 5.67 -4.97 -5.58
N ALA A 28 5.60 -4.09 -4.57
CA ALA A 28 6.73 -3.84 -3.67
C ALA A 28 7.13 -5.08 -2.86
N ARG A 29 6.16 -5.87 -2.36
CA ARG A 29 6.43 -7.15 -1.68
C ARG A 29 7.13 -8.16 -2.57
N ARG A 30 6.78 -8.23 -3.86
CA ARG A 30 7.47 -9.09 -4.82
C ARG A 30 8.93 -8.67 -5.03
N TYR A 31 9.19 -7.36 -5.07
CA TYR A 31 10.57 -6.87 -5.12
C TYR A 31 11.34 -7.17 -3.85
N ALA A 32 10.72 -7.05 -2.66
CA ALA A 32 11.35 -7.45 -1.41
C ALA A 32 11.75 -8.92 -1.45
N ALA A 33 10.84 -9.82 -1.81
CA ALA A 33 11.12 -11.26 -1.93
C ALA A 33 12.31 -11.54 -2.87
N ALA A 34 12.35 -10.88 -4.03
CA ALA A 34 13.47 -11.03 -4.97
C ALA A 34 14.82 -10.56 -4.39
N ARG A 35 14.83 -9.56 -3.49
CA ARG A 35 16.05 -9.12 -2.78
C ARG A 35 16.47 -10.10 -1.70
N LEU A 36 15.51 -10.69 -1.00
CA LEU A 36 15.79 -11.77 -0.05
C LEU A 36 16.41 -12.98 -0.75
N ASP A 37 15.87 -13.37 -1.91
CA ASP A 37 16.37 -14.50 -2.71
C ASP A 37 17.81 -14.29 -3.19
N CYS A 38 18.23 -13.04 -3.43
CA CYS A 38 19.61 -12.71 -3.78
C CYS A 38 20.52 -12.42 -2.57
N GLY A 39 20.02 -12.58 -1.34
CA GLY A 39 20.77 -12.32 -0.10
C GLY A 39 20.96 -10.84 0.24
N ASP A 40 20.27 -9.93 -0.44
CA ASP A 40 20.30 -8.50 -0.18
C ASP A 40 19.26 -8.14 0.90
N LEU A 41 19.65 -8.33 2.17
CA LEU A 41 18.79 -8.03 3.31
C LEU A 41 18.45 -6.54 3.43
N GLY A 42 19.39 -5.65 3.09
CA GLY A 42 19.16 -4.21 3.12
C GLY A 42 18.14 -3.78 2.06
N GLY A 43 18.24 -4.34 0.85
CA GLY A 43 17.24 -4.14 -0.20
C GLY A 43 15.89 -4.73 0.17
N TYR A 44 15.86 -5.91 0.79
CA TYR A 44 14.63 -6.54 1.29
C TYR A 44 13.90 -5.61 2.28
N ASP A 45 14.60 -5.09 3.30
CA ASP A 45 14.01 -4.23 4.32
C ASP A 45 13.43 -2.93 3.73
N VAL A 46 14.17 -2.31 2.81
CA VAL A 46 13.70 -1.10 2.11
C VAL A 46 12.44 -1.36 1.29
N TRP A 47 12.42 -2.43 0.49
CA TRP A 47 11.25 -2.76 -0.33
C TRP A 47 10.04 -3.20 0.51
N LEU A 48 10.29 -3.83 1.66
CA LEU A 48 9.24 -4.13 2.63
C LEU A 48 8.66 -2.85 3.24
N ALA A 49 9.49 -1.88 3.63
CA ALA A 49 9.04 -0.59 4.13
C ALA A 49 8.22 0.18 3.07
N VAL A 50 8.66 0.18 1.80
CA VAL A 50 7.90 0.76 0.68
C VAL A 50 6.52 0.11 0.55
N ALA A 51 6.43 -1.22 0.69
CA ALA A 51 5.14 -1.92 0.64
C ALA A 51 4.21 -1.48 1.79
N LEU A 52 4.72 -1.41 3.02
CA LEU A 52 3.94 -1.00 4.19
C LEU A 52 3.42 0.44 4.07
N VAL A 53 4.25 1.36 3.58
CA VAL A 53 3.84 2.76 3.34
C VAL A 53 2.80 2.83 2.22
N ALA A 54 2.97 2.05 1.15
CA ALA A 54 1.98 1.97 0.08
C ALA A 54 0.62 1.43 0.58
N GLU A 55 0.62 0.45 1.49
CA GLU A 55 -0.60 -0.08 2.11
C GLU A 55 -1.30 0.99 2.94
N GLN A 56 -0.54 1.73 3.75
CA GLN A 56 -1.08 2.83 4.56
C GLN A 56 -1.69 3.94 3.71
N MET A 57 -1.13 4.23 2.53
CA MET A 57 -1.70 5.21 1.60
C MET A 57 -3.03 4.75 0.98
N LEU A 58 -3.25 3.44 0.87
CA LEU A 58 -4.48 2.85 0.33
C LEU A 58 -5.53 2.56 1.42
N ALA A 59 -5.12 2.31 2.66
CA ALA A 59 -5.99 2.05 3.80
C ALA A 59 -7.09 3.12 4.05
N PRO A 60 -6.86 4.45 3.89
CA PRO A 60 -7.93 5.43 4.02
C PRO A 60 -8.97 5.35 2.88
N ALA A 61 -8.62 4.80 1.71
CA ALA A 61 -9.57 4.60 0.61
C ALA A 61 -10.49 3.38 0.84
N ILE A 62 -9.98 2.33 1.51
CA ILE A 62 -10.75 1.09 1.77
C ILE A 62 -11.74 1.29 2.93
N ALA A 63 -11.39 2.07 3.96
CA ALA A 63 -12.33 2.41 5.04
C ALA A 63 -13.55 3.21 4.52
N GLY A 64 -13.34 4.11 3.55
CA GLY A 64 -14.43 4.83 2.88
C GLY A 64 -15.30 3.92 2.00
N ALA A 65 -14.70 3.04 1.20
CA ALA A 65 -15.43 2.13 0.31
C ALA A 65 -16.22 1.04 1.06
N VAL A 66 -15.74 0.58 2.21
CA VAL A 66 -16.48 -0.36 3.08
C VAL A 66 -17.60 0.35 3.84
N ALA A 67 -17.40 1.60 4.26
CA ALA A 67 -18.45 2.40 4.88
C ALA A 67 -19.61 2.70 3.92
N GLU A 68 -19.35 2.98 2.65
CA GLU A 68 -20.39 3.28 1.65
C GLU A 68 -21.26 2.06 1.32
N ARG A 69 -20.65 0.86 1.22
CA ARG A 69 -21.38 -0.41 1.06
C ARG A 69 -22.20 -0.80 2.30
N ALA A 70 -21.75 -0.43 3.49
CA ALA A 70 -22.48 -0.69 4.74
C ALA A 70 -23.68 0.25 4.97
N VAL A 71 -23.70 1.42 4.32
CA VAL A 71 -24.85 2.35 4.36
C VAL A 71 -25.94 1.89 3.39
N VAL A 72 -25.59 1.47 2.17
CA VAL A 72 -26.56 0.97 1.18
C VAL A 72 -27.24 -0.34 1.63
N GLY A 73 -26.52 -1.21 2.34
CA GLY A 73 -27.10 -2.45 2.91
C GLY A 73 -28.05 -2.23 4.09
N ARG A 74 -28.10 -1.03 4.68
CA ARG A 74 -28.91 -0.72 5.87
C ARG A 74 -30.23 -0.01 5.56
N PHE A 75 -30.40 0.49 4.34
CA PHE A 75 -31.64 1.14 3.90
C PHE A 75 -32.73 0.17 3.40
N PHE A 76 -32.37 -1.08 3.07
CA PHE A 76 -33.32 -2.04 2.47
C PHE A 76 -34.00 -3.00 3.47
N GLN A 77 -33.80 -2.82 4.79
CA GLN A 77 -34.36 -3.70 5.83
C GLN A 77 -35.44 -3.05 6.72
N ASN A 78 -35.92 -1.84 6.39
CA ASN A 78 -36.91 -1.12 7.20
C ASN A 78 -38.21 -0.81 6.46
N GLU A 79 -38.65 -1.71 5.56
CA GLU A 79 -39.98 -1.62 4.94
C GLU A 79 -40.68 -3.00 4.83
N GLN A 80 -40.79 -3.74 5.94
CA GLN A 80 -41.83 -4.77 6.11
C GLN A 80 -42.40 -4.77 7.53
#